data_AF-A0A6I4RGD5-F1
#
_entry.id   AF-A0A6I4RGD5-F1
#
_cell.length_a   1.000
_cell.length_b   1.000
_cell.length_c   1.000
_cell.angle_alpha   90.00
_cell.angle_beta   90.00
_cell.angle_gamma   90.00
#
_symmetry.space_group_name_H-M   'P 1'
#
loop_
_entity.id
_entity.type
_entity.pdbx_description
1 polymer ?
#
loop_
_entity_poly.entity_id
_entity_poly.type
_entity_poly.pdbx_seq_one_letter_code
_entity_poly.pdbx_strand_id
1 'polypeptide(L)'
;MTERIYEYKDDQDWYVGNWQGHNLIAGMGDLRIHDVLPGFSSVVDGDADPFSEEAWNAGGYDILVIRYSSILRLVSFIINIINDNTERNLEVVEHQGAVLVIEEGRLLYIHLPKGGIELEDFWRKS
;
A
#
# COMPACT_ATOMS: atom_id res chain seq x y z
N MET A 1 -16.37 -16.11 1.58
CA MET A 1 -15.09 -15.38 1.57
C MET A 1 -13.99 -16.41 1.75
N THR A 2 -13.05 -16.49 0.82
CA THR A 2 -11.87 -17.33 0.99
C THR A 2 -10.92 -16.64 1.94
N GLU A 3 -10.53 -17.31 3.02
CA GLU A 3 -9.50 -16.88 3.98
C GLU A 3 -8.10 -16.95 3.35
N ARG A 4 -7.90 -16.23 2.24
CA ARG A 4 -6.62 -16.23 1.53
C ARG A 4 -5.64 -15.39 2.33
N ILE A 5 -4.58 -16.05 2.79
CA ILE A 5 -3.41 -15.40 3.37
C ILE A 5 -2.42 -15.14 2.23
N TYR A 6 -1.93 -13.91 2.19
CA TYR A 6 -0.86 -13.45 1.33
C TYR A 6 0.41 -13.38 2.16
N GLU A 7 1.51 -13.89 1.62
CA GLU A 7 2.82 -13.79 2.23
C GLU A 7 3.85 -13.45 1.16
N TYR A 8 4.75 -12.55 1.52
CA TYR A 8 6.00 -12.36 0.80
C TYR A 8 7.13 -12.41 1.80
N LYS A 9 8.16 -13.17 1.45
CA LYS A 9 9.34 -13.35 2.30
C LYS A 9 10.57 -13.56 1.43
N ASP A 10 11.57 -12.71 1.66
CA ASP A 10 12.93 -12.93 1.18
C ASP A 10 13.94 -12.65 2.32
N ASP A 11 15.22 -12.56 1.97
CA ASP A 11 16.30 -12.34 2.93
C ASP A 11 16.20 -11.00 3.67
N GLN A 12 15.53 -9.99 3.10
CA GLN A 12 15.47 -8.62 3.61
C GLN A 12 14.06 -8.17 4.02
N ASP A 13 13.04 -8.69 3.36
CA ASP A 13 11.64 -8.31 3.48
C ASP A 13 10.80 -9.48 3.97
N TRP A 14 9.85 -9.21 4.88
CA TRP A 14 8.83 -10.18 5.27
C TRP A 14 7.57 -9.48 5.73
N TYR A 15 6.47 -9.78 5.05
CA TYR A 15 5.14 -9.28 5.38
C TYR A 15 4.08 -10.32 5.05
N VAL A 16 3.03 -10.32 5.85
CA VAL A 16 1.85 -11.18 5.71
C VAL A 16 0.62 -10.31 5.69
N GLY A 17 -0.42 -10.73 4.98
CA GLY A 17 -1.66 -9.98 4.91
C GLY A 17 -2.83 -10.81 4.46
N ASN A 18 -4.02 -10.27 4.62
CA ASN A 18 -5.26 -10.83 4.10
C ASN A 18 -6.23 -9.71 3.70
N TRP A 19 -7.36 -10.10 3.12
CA TRP A 19 -8.46 -9.19 2.82
C TRP A 19 -9.60 -9.43 3.80
N GLN A 20 -9.73 -8.55 4.79
CA GLN A 20 -10.77 -8.59 5.80
C GLN A 20 -11.01 -7.22 6.43
N GLY A 21 -12.26 -6.91 6.76
CA GLY A 21 -12.59 -5.76 7.60
C GLY A 21 -12.20 -4.41 7.00
N HIS A 22 -11.23 -3.72 7.64
CA HIS A 22 -10.85 -2.34 7.33
C HIS A 22 -9.36 -2.23 7.00
N ASN A 23 -8.97 -1.12 6.37
CA ASN A 23 -7.59 -0.84 5.97
C ASN A 23 -6.67 -0.69 7.18
N LEU A 24 -5.81 -1.68 7.41
CA LEU A 24 -4.86 -1.70 8.50
C LEU A 24 -3.48 -2.16 8.02
N ILE A 25 -2.46 -1.43 8.44
CA ILE A 25 -1.07 -1.87 8.35
C ILE A 25 -0.49 -1.75 9.75
N ALA A 26 0.06 -2.84 10.26
CA ALA A 26 0.76 -2.92 11.53
C ALA A 26 2.22 -3.29 11.31
N GLY A 27 3.13 -2.74 12.12
CA GLY A 27 4.53 -3.12 12.14
C GLY A 27 4.87 -3.96 13.37
N MET A 28 5.78 -4.93 13.22
CA MET A 28 6.28 -5.72 14.33
C MET A 28 7.36 -4.96 15.11
N GLY A 29 7.28 -4.96 16.44
CA GLY A 29 8.25 -4.27 17.32
C GLY A 29 8.12 -2.74 17.22
N ASP A 30 9.24 -2.05 17.05
CA ASP A 30 9.30 -0.58 16.98
C ASP A 30 8.98 -0.02 15.57
N LEU A 31 8.54 -0.86 14.63
CA LEU A 31 8.17 -0.44 13.28
C LEU A 31 6.86 0.38 13.31
N ARG A 32 7.01 1.70 13.31
CA ARG A 32 5.89 2.65 13.19
C ARG A 32 5.46 2.78 11.74
N ILE A 33 4.69 1.81 11.25
CA ILE A 33 4.39 1.72 9.82
C ILE A 33 3.57 2.91 9.28
N HIS A 34 2.81 3.60 10.13
CA HIS A 34 2.16 4.87 9.77
C HIS A 34 3.16 5.98 9.41
N ASP A 35 4.37 5.97 9.98
CA ASP A 35 5.45 6.90 9.61
C ASP A 35 6.10 6.51 8.28
N VAL A 36 5.98 5.24 7.88
CA VAL A 36 6.54 4.66 6.66
C VAL A 36 5.62 4.88 5.46
N LEU A 37 4.31 4.66 5.64
CA LEU A 37 3.29 4.81 4.60
C LEU A 37 2.21 5.81 5.04
N PRO A 38 2.57 7.09 5.23
CA PRO A 38 1.61 8.09 5.70
C PRO A 38 0.49 8.28 4.68
N GLY A 39 -0.76 8.22 5.13
CA GLY A 39 -1.95 8.46 4.29
C GLY A 39 -2.28 7.34 3.31
N PHE A 40 -1.61 6.19 3.33
CA PHE A 40 -1.83 5.13 2.35
C PHE A 40 -3.26 4.53 2.36
N SER A 41 -4.00 4.64 3.46
CA SER A 41 -5.42 4.24 3.51
C SER A 41 -6.26 4.93 2.44
N SER A 42 -5.93 6.18 2.08
CA SER A 42 -6.68 6.95 1.09
C SER A 42 -6.62 6.36 -0.32
N VAL A 43 -5.74 5.38 -0.60
CA VAL A 43 -5.70 4.68 -1.89
C VAL A 43 -7.01 3.92 -2.14
N VAL A 44 -7.67 3.46 -1.07
CA VAL A 44 -8.83 2.56 -1.11
C VAL A 44 -10.02 3.07 -0.29
N ASP A 45 -9.85 4.11 0.52
CA ASP A 45 -10.96 4.74 1.23
C ASP A 45 -11.99 5.25 0.21
N GLY A 46 -13.20 4.70 0.27
CA GLY A 46 -14.36 5.20 -0.46
C GLY A 46 -15.09 6.31 0.29
N ASP A 47 -16.25 6.71 -0.20
CA ASP A 47 -17.09 7.75 0.44
C ASP A 47 -17.86 7.24 1.68
N ALA A 48 -17.82 5.93 1.96
CA ALA A 48 -18.52 5.32 3.08
C ALA A 48 -17.88 5.69 4.43
N ASP A 49 -18.69 5.81 5.48
CA ASP A 49 -18.19 5.96 6.85
C ASP A 49 -17.31 4.73 7.19
N PRO A 50 -16.04 4.91 7.58
CA PRO A 50 -15.12 3.80 7.90
C PRO A 50 -15.62 2.86 8.99
N PHE A 51 -16.57 3.31 9.82
CA PHE A 51 -17.17 2.51 10.89
C PHE A 51 -18.54 1.91 10.51
N SER A 52 -18.97 2.08 9.26
CA SER A 52 -20.21 1.49 8.75
C SER A 52 -20.07 0.00 8.47
N GLU A 53 -21.19 -0.71 8.53
CA GLU A 53 -21.27 -2.11 8.12
C GLU A 53 -20.97 -2.29 6.62
N GLU A 54 -21.26 -1.28 5.79
CA GLU A 54 -20.91 -1.24 4.37
C GLU A 54 -19.39 -1.24 4.16
N ALA A 55 -18.66 -0.36 4.85
CA ALA A 55 -17.20 -0.33 4.80
C ALA A 55 -16.59 -1.65 5.30
N TRP A 56 -17.15 -2.22 6.38
CA TRP A 56 -16.71 -3.52 6.89
C TRP A 56 -16.93 -4.67 5.91
N ASN A 57 -18.08 -4.67 5.21
CA ASN A 57 -18.44 -5.70 4.25
C ASN A 57 -17.71 -5.55 2.89
N ALA A 58 -17.34 -4.32 2.51
CA ALA A 58 -16.46 -4.07 1.36
C ALA A 58 -15.08 -4.71 1.57
N GLY A 59 -14.65 -4.82 2.83
CA GLY A 59 -13.37 -5.38 3.21
C GLY A 59 -12.24 -4.37 3.01
N GLY A 60 -11.08 -4.73 3.54
CA GLY A 60 -9.86 -3.94 3.43
C GLY A 60 -8.66 -4.85 3.56
N TYR A 61 -7.48 -4.29 3.31
CA TYR A 61 -6.24 -4.99 3.58
C TYR A 61 -5.95 -4.96 5.09
N ASP A 62 -5.54 -6.09 5.65
CA ASP A 62 -4.99 -6.18 7.00
C ASP A 62 -3.61 -6.82 6.91
N ILE A 63 -2.58 -6.00 7.15
CA ILE A 63 -1.19 -6.31 6.84
C ILE A 63 -0.34 -6.22 8.09
N LEU A 64 0.45 -7.27 8.35
CA LEU A 64 1.52 -7.25 9.34
C LEU A 64 2.88 -7.21 8.64
N VAL A 65 3.65 -6.17 8.91
CA VAL A 65 5.01 -5.97 8.42
C VAL A 65 5.99 -6.42 9.49
N ILE A 66 6.68 -7.54 9.23
CA ILE A 66 7.70 -8.09 10.14
C ILE A 66 9.01 -7.33 9.97
N ARG A 67 9.43 -7.11 8.73
CA ARG A 67 10.58 -6.31 8.34
C ARG A 67 10.42 -5.84 6.90
N TYR A 68 10.99 -4.70 6.57
CA TYR A 68 11.06 -4.24 5.19
C TYR A 68 12.39 -3.53 4.88
N SER A 69 12.80 -3.57 3.62
CA SER A 69 13.93 -2.84 3.04
C SER A 69 13.56 -2.07 1.77
N SER A 70 12.46 -2.44 1.10
CA SER A 70 12.00 -1.78 -0.13
C SER A 70 10.55 -1.33 -0.02
N ILE A 71 10.34 0.00 -0.10
CA ILE A 71 9.00 0.58 -0.16
C ILE A 71 8.26 0.14 -1.43
N LEU A 72 8.97 0.05 -2.55
CA LEU A 72 8.39 -0.43 -3.80
C LEU A 72 7.79 -1.82 -3.61
N ARG A 73 8.55 -2.77 -3.05
CA ARG A 73 8.07 -4.14 -2.82
C ARG A 73 6.91 -4.20 -1.84
N LEU A 74 6.99 -3.45 -0.74
CA LEU A 74 5.92 -3.40 0.25
C LEU A 74 4.62 -2.83 -0.35
N VAL A 75 4.69 -1.72 -1.07
CA VAL A 75 3.53 -1.11 -1.73
C VAL A 75 2.97 -2.04 -2.80
N SER A 76 3.82 -2.64 -3.65
CA SER A 76 3.38 -3.63 -4.65
C SER A 76 2.66 -4.82 -4.03
N PHE A 77 3.09 -5.31 -2.86
CA PHE A 77 2.41 -6.38 -2.16
C PHE A 77 0.99 -5.99 -1.74
N ILE A 78 0.82 -4.81 -1.14
CA ILE A 78 -0.50 -4.34 -0.71
C ILE A 78 -1.41 -4.08 -1.92
N ILE A 79 -0.88 -3.49 -2.99
CA ILE A 79 -1.62 -3.27 -4.23
C ILE A 79 -2.08 -4.58 -4.87
N ASN A 80 -1.24 -5.61 -4.88
CA ASN A 80 -1.65 -6.93 -5.39
C ASN A 80 -2.82 -7.51 -4.58
N ILE A 81 -2.85 -7.32 -3.25
CA ILE A 81 -3.97 -7.74 -2.42
C ILE A 81 -5.25 -6.98 -2.82
N ILE A 82 -5.15 -5.67 -3.02
CA ILE A 82 -6.30 -4.84 -3.42
C ILE A 82 -6.84 -5.28 -4.79
N ASN A 83 -5.97 -5.43 -5.79
CA ASN A 83 -6.38 -5.84 -7.14
C ASN A 83 -6.94 -7.27 -7.17
N ASP A 84 -6.44 -8.19 -6.34
CA ASP A 84 -6.95 -9.56 -6.26
C ASP A 84 -8.37 -9.64 -5.65
N ASN A 85 -8.78 -8.65 -4.86
CA ASN A 85 -10.05 -8.65 -4.10
C ASN A 85 -11.05 -7.59 -4.55
N THR A 86 -10.68 -6.75 -5.53
CA THR A 86 -11.54 -5.71 -6.08
C THR A 86 -11.48 -5.73 -7.60
N GLU A 87 -12.41 -5.06 -8.28
CA GLU A 87 -12.37 -4.92 -9.75
C GLU A 87 -11.46 -3.76 -10.21
N ARG A 88 -10.53 -3.32 -9.34
CA ARG A 88 -9.60 -2.22 -9.62
C ARG A 88 -8.37 -2.69 -10.38
N ASN A 89 -7.70 -1.75 -11.04
CA ASN A 89 -6.47 -2.00 -11.76
C ASN A 89 -5.40 -0.97 -11.35
N LEU A 90 -4.96 -1.10 -10.10
CA LEU A 90 -3.92 -0.25 -9.53
C LEU A 90 -2.55 -0.70 -10.01
N GLU A 91 -1.71 0.26 -10.38
CA GLU A 91 -0.34 0.03 -10.81
C GLU A 91 0.64 0.71 -9.85
N VAL A 92 1.76 0.04 -9.57
CA VAL A 92 2.86 0.62 -8.79
C VAL A 92 4.03 0.87 -9.72
N VAL A 93 4.49 2.12 -9.77
CA VAL A 93 5.63 2.52 -10.60
C VAL A 93 6.66 3.25 -9.77
N GLU A 94 7.93 3.01 -10.09
CA GLU A 94 9.04 3.81 -9.56
C GLU A 94 9.34 4.96 -10.53
N HIS A 95 9.44 6.17 -10.00
CA HIS A 95 9.77 7.35 -10.78
C HIS A 95 10.75 8.23 -10.02
N GLN A 96 12.00 8.30 -10.50
CA GLN A 96 13.06 9.14 -9.93
C GLN A 96 13.28 8.88 -8.42
N GLY A 97 13.12 7.63 -7.98
CA GLY A 97 13.24 7.21 -6.58
C GLY A 97 11.98 7.41 -5.73
N ALA A 98 10.91 7.98 -6.27
CA ALA A 98 9.57 7.93 -5.68
C ALA A 98 8.85 6.64 -6.05
N VAL A 99 7.96 6.19 -5.17
CA VAL A 99 7.00 5.11 -5.48
C VAL A 99 5.63 5.74 -5.68
N LEU A 100 5.04 5.50 -6.84
CA LEU A 100 3.73 6.04 -7.21
C LEU A 100 2.72 4.89 -7.29
N VAL A 101 1.50 5.14 -6.82
CA VAL A 101 0.34 4.30 -7.12
C VAL A 101 -0.54 5.06 -8.09
N ILE A 102 -0.84 4.45 -9.23
CA ILE A 102 -1.65 5.04 -10.29
C ILE A 102 -2.82 4.13 -10.66
N GLU A 103 -3.90 4.72 -11.14
CA GLU A 103 -5.04 4.00 -11.70
C GLU A 103 -5.58 4.81 -12.87
N GLU A 104 -5.67 4.21 -14.06
CA GLU A 104 -6.21 4.86 -15.28
C GLU A 104 -5.56 6.23 -15.57
N GLY A 105 -4.26 6.35 -15.33
CA GLY A 105 -3.50 7.59 -15.53
C GLY A 105 -3.67 8.65 -14.43
N ARG A 106 -4.37 8.35 -13.33
CA ARG A 106 -4.50 9.22 -12.15
C ARG A 106 -3.49 8.80 -11.10
N LEU A 107 -2.77 9.78 -10.53
CA LEU A 107 -1.91 9.57 -9.37
C LEU A 107 -2.77 9.53 -8.11
N LEU A 108 -2.77 8.38 -7.42
CA LEU A 108 -3.55 8.17 -6.19
C LEU A 108 -2.70 8.29 -4.93
N TYR A 109 -1.43 7.90 -5.01
CA TYR A 109 -0.51 7.96 -3.90
C TYR A 109 0.93 8.15 -4.37
N ILE A 110 1.71 8.86 -3.55
CA ILE A 110 3.15 9.06 -3.74
C ILE A 110 3.87 8.86 -2.42
N HIS A 111 4.88 8.01 -2.43
CA HIS A 111 5.87 7.92 -1.36
C HIS A 111 7.19 8.51 -1.84
N LEU A 112 7.65 9.54 -1.13
CA LEU A 112 8.96 10.17 -1.38
C LEU A 112 10.03 9.55 -0.47
N PRO A 113 11.27 9.41 -0.94
CA PRO A 113 12.39 9.04 -0.08
C PRO A 113 12.61 10.10 1.00
N LYS A 114 13.31 9.70 2.07
CA LYS A 114 13.64 10.61 3.18
C LYS A 114 14.43 11.82 2.66
N GLY A 115 13.94 13.02 2.95
CA GLY A 115 14.54 14.28 2.47
C GLY A 115 13.92 14.80 1.17
N GLY A 116 13.03 14.04 0.54
CA GLY A 116 12.37 14.43 -0.71
C GLY A 116 13.21 14.13 -1.94
N ILE A 117 12.74 14.63 -3.08
CA ILE A 117 13.40 14.57 -4.39
C ILE A 117 13.44 16.00 -4.91
N GLU A 118 14.52 16.37 -5.58
CA GLU A 118 14.59 17.65 -6.28
C GLU A 118 13.46 17.73 -7.31
N LEU A 119 12.68 18.81 -7.23
CA LEU A 119 11.46 18.94 -8.03
C LEU A 119 11.76 18.87 -9.53
N GLU A 120 12.87 19.44 -9.97
CA GLU A 120 13.30 19.39 -11.37
C GLU A 120 13.60 17.96 -11.85
N ASP A 121 14.21 17.14 -11.00
CA ASP A 121 14.50 15.74 -11.32
C ASP A 121 13.20 14.94 -11.40
N PHE A 122 12.24 15.19 -10.49
CA PHE A 122 10.93 14.53 -10.52
C PHE A 122 10.17 14.79 -11.83
N TRP A 123 10.30 15.96 -12.47
CA TRP A 123 9.61 16.22 -13.75
C TRP A 123 10.31 15.65 -14.98
N ARG A 124 11.55 15.16 -14.85
CA ARG A 124 12.24 14.54 -15.98
C ARG A 124 11.53 13.25 -16.38
N LYS A 125 11.34 13.07 -17.68
CA LYS A 125 10.84 11.80 -18.21
C LYS A 125 11.90 10.72 -17.97
N SER A 126 11.47 9.64 -17.33
CA SER A 126 12.24 8.41 -17.16
C SER A 126 12.36 7.68 -18.50
#